data_AF-A0A5B8NQ11-F1
#
_entry.id   AF-A0A5B8NQ11-F1
#
_cell.length_a   1.000
_cell.length_b   1.000
_cell.length_c   1.000
_cell.angle_alpha   90.00
_cell.angle_beta   90.00
_cell.angle_gamma   90.00
#
_symmetry.space_group_name_H-M   'P 1'
#
loop_
_entity.id
_entity.type
_entity.pdbx_description
1 polymer ?
#
loop_
_entity_poly.entity_id
_entity_poly.type
_entity_poly.pdbx_seq_one_letter_code
_entity_poly.pdbx_strand_id
1 'polypeptide(L)' 'MGIEWIILVASLIILFLVVKAILRVAIVTLTTAFQILIILIILRVFFLVMPKDVIQQIQELPNTISNLLLPS' A
#
# COMPACT_ATOMS: atom_id res chain seq x y z
N MET A 1 2.28 33.35 -29.72
CA MET A 1 1.06 32.67 -30.18
C MET A 1 1.20 31.18 -30.53
N GLY A 2 2.38 30.56 -30.37
CA GLY A 2 2.54 29.09 -30.56
C GLY A 2 2.85 28.35 -29.26
N ILE A 3 3.76 28.91 -28.45
CA ILE A 3 4.26 28.25 -27.23
C ILE A 3 3.29 28.36 -26.05
N GLU A 4 2.56 29.47 -25.90
CA GLU A 4 1.62 29.63 -24.77
C GLU A 4 0.52 28.57 -24.78
N TRP A 5 -0.02 28.26 -25.96
CA TRP A 5 -1.03 27.20 -26.15
C TRP A 5 -0.48 25.81 -25.86
N ILE A 6 0.76 25.53 -26.28
CA ILE A 6 1.43 24.25 -26.01
C ILE A 6 1.62 24.06 -24.50
N ILE A 7 2.07 25.11 -23.80
CA ILE A 7 2.25 25.07 -22.33
C ILE A 7 0.91 24.86 -21.63
N LEU A 8 -0.15 25.54 -22.06
CA LEU A 8 -1.50 25.36 -21.49
C LEU A 8 -1.99 23.91 -21.66
N VAL A 9 -1.87 23.35 -22.85
CA VAL A 9 -2.29 21.97 -23.14
C VAL A 9 -1.44 20.97 -22.36
N ALA A 10 -0.12 21.14 -22.33
CA ALA A 10 0.78 20.28 -21.57
C ALA A 10 0.47 20.32 -20.07
N SER A 11 0.21 21.51 -19.51
CA SER A 11 -0.13 21.66 -18.10
C SER A 11 -1.45 20.97 -17.75
N LEU A 12 -2.44 21.04 -18.64
CA LEU A 12 -3.73 20.36 -18.46
C LEU A 12 -3.57 18.84 -18.44
N ILE A 13 -2.73 18.29 -19.34
CA ILE A 13 -2.43 16.85 -19.39
C ILE A 13 -1.72 16.40 -18.12
N ILE A 14 -0.71 17.14 -17.67
CA ILE A 14 0.03 16.83 -16.44
C ILE A 14 -0.91 16.86 -15.24
N LEU A 15 -1.76 17.89 -15.13
CA LEU A 15 -2.74 18.00 -14.06
C LEU A 15 -3.70 16.79 -14.04
N PHE A 16 -4.20 16.38 -15.20
CA PHE A 16 -5.07 15.21 -15.32
C PHE A 16 -4.36 13.91 -14.87
N LEU A 17 -3.11 13.72 -15.27
CA LEU A 17 -2.31 12.56 -14.87
C LEU A 17 -2.07 12.53 -13.36
N VAL A 18 -1.75 13.67 -12.75
CA VAL A 18 -1.53 13.78 -11.31
C VAL A 18 -2.81 13.46 -10.54
N VAL A 19 -3.95 14.04 -10.91
CA VAL A 19 -5.24 13.75 -10.26
C VAL A 19 -5.58 12.27 -10.39
N LYS A 20 -5.41 11.68 -11.57
CA LYS A 20 -5.65 10.25 -11.81
C LYS A 20 -4.74 9.36 -10.97
N ALA A 21 -3.47 9.71 -10.83
CA ALA A 21 -2.52 8.98 -10.01
C ALA A 21 -2.89 9.04 -8.53
N ILE A 22 -3.23 10.22 -8.01
CA ILE A 22 -3.65 10.41 -6.62
C ILE A 22 -4.93 9.60 -6.34
N LEU A 23 -5.94 9.67 -7.21
CA LEU A 23 -7.17 8.90 -7.06
C LEU A 23 -6.89 7.39 -7.05
N ARG A 24 -6.03 6.92 -7.97
CA ARG A 24 -5.66 5.51 -8.03
C ARG A 24 -4.96 5.06 -6.76
N VAL A 25 -3.99 5.84 -6.26
CA VAL A 25 -3.28 5.53 -5.01
C VAL A 25 -4.25 5.51 -3.83
N ALA A 26 -5.17 6.47 -3.73
CA ALA A 26 -6.17 6.50 -2.67
C ALA A 26 -7.06 5.24 -2.68
N ILE A 27 -7.55 4.83 -3.87
CA ILE A 27 -8.37 3.62 -4.01
C ILE A 27 -7.55 2.38 -3.66
N VAL A 28 -6.32 2.26 -4.17
CA VAL A 28 -5.44 1.12 -3.85
C VAL A 28 -5.21 1.02 -2.35
N THR A 29 -4.83 2.11 -1.69
CA THR A 29 -4.62 2.15 -0.24
C THR A 29 -5.87 1.74 0.53
N LEU A 30 -7.05 2.23 0.13
CA LEU A 30 -8.31 1.86 0.77
C LEU A 30 -8.63 0.38 0.61
N THR A 31 -8.45 -0.16 -0.60
CA THR A 31 -8.68 -1.59 -0.88
C THR A 31 -7.71 -2.48 -0.11
N THR A 32 -6.43 -2.13 -0.06
CA THR A 32 -5.41 -2.87 0.70
C THR A 32 -5.71 -2.81 2.20
N ALA A 33 -6.09 -1.65 2.73
CA ALA A 33 -6.48 -1.52 4.14
C ALA A 33 -7.70 -2.38 4.48
N PHE A 34 -8.70 -2.42 3.58
CA PHE A 34 -9.89 -3.26 3.75
C PHE A 34 -9.57 -4.76 3.69
N GLN A 35 -8.69 -5.18 2.78
CA GLN A 35 -8.20 -6.55 2.71
C GLN A 35 -7.46 -6.95 4.00
N ILE A 36 -6.56 -6.10 4.49
CA ILE A 36 -5.86 -6.33 5.77
C ILE A 36 -6.86 -6.44 6.91
N LEU A 37 -7.87 -5.57 6.95
CA LEU A 37 -8.93 -5.62 7.96
C LEU A 37 -9.70 -6.96 7.91
N ILE A 38 -10.10 -7.41 6.72
CA ILE A 38 -10.76 -8.71 6.54
C ILE A 38 -9.87 -9.85 7.05
N ILE A 39 -8.59 -9.86 6.68
CA ILE A 39 -7.64 -10.88 7.13
C ILE A 39 -7.53 -10.88 8.66
N LEU A 40 -7.43 -9.70 9.29
CA LEU A 40 -7.37 -9.59 10.75
C LEU A 40 -8.66 -10.06 11.43
N ILE A 41 -9.83 -9.79 10.83
CA ILE A 41 -11.12 -10.28 11.33
C ILE A 41 -11.15 -11.81 11.25
N ILE A 42 -10.80 -12.39 10.10
CA ILE A 42 -10.73 -13.84 9.92
C ILE A 42 -9.77 -14.44 10.95
N LEU A 43 -8.56 -13.90 11.09
CA LEU A 43 -7.59 -14.44 12.02
C LEU A 43 -8.07 -14.39 13.48
N ARG A 44 -8.74 -13.30 13.87
CA ARG A 44 -9.34 -13.18 15.20
C ARG A 44 -10.48 -14.17 15.42
N VAL A 45 -11.32 -14.40 14.42
CA VAL A 45 -12.46 -15.33 14.50
C VAL A 45 -11.99 -16.79 14.54
N PHE A 46 -11.02 -17.16 13.72
CA PHE A 46 -10.59 -18.55 13.56
C PHE A 46 -9.48 -18.99 14.53
N PHE A 47 -8.57 -18.09 14.91
CA PHE A 47 -7.41 -18.44 15.72
C PHE A 47 -7.40 -17.76 17.11
N LEU A 48 -8.40 -16.94 17.44
CA LEU A 48 -8.42 -16.09 18.64
C LEU A 48 -7.19 -15.18 18.79
N VAL A 49 -6.43 -14.99 17.71
CA VAL A 49 -5.17 -14.24 17.70
C VAL A 49 -5.47 -12.74 17.75
N MET A 50 -4.79 -12.02 18.63
CA MET A 50 -4.97 -10.58 18.75
C MET A 50 -4.15 -9.89 17.64
N PRO A 51 -4.64 -8.78 17.03
CA PRO A 51 -3.94 -8.13 15.92
C PRO A 51 -2.49 -7.73 16.22
N LYS A 52 -2.21 -7.42 17.49
CA LYS A 52 -0.88 -7.11 18.02
C LYS A 52 0.12 -8.28 17.88
N ASP A 53 -0.34 -9.51 18.03
CA ASP A 53 0.52 -10.70 17.89
C ASP A 53 0.92 -10.93 16.43
N VAL A 54 0.05 -10.55 15.48
CA VAL A 54 0.33 -10.59 14.04
C VAL A 54 1.36 -9.53 13.67
N ILE A 55 1.18 -8.31 14.17
CA ILE A 55 2.12 -7.20 13.93
C ILE A 55 3.49 -7.55 14.51
N GLN A 56 3.54 -8.12 15.72
CA GLN A 56 4.79 -8.54 16.34
C GLN A 56 5.50 -9.63 15.50
N GLN A 57 4.77 -10.65 15.03
CA GLN A 57 5.35 -11.66 14.15
C GLN A 57 5.85 -11.09 12.81
N ILE A 58 5.14 -10.11 12.22
CA ILE A 58 5.61 -9.42 11.01
C ILE A 58 6.90 -8.63 11.28
N GLN A 59 7.07 -8.04 12.48
CA GLN A 59 8.28 -7.35 12.86
C GLN A 59 9.47 -8.28 13.13
N GLU A 60 9.21 -9.51 13.59
CA GLU A 60 10.24 -10.53 13.84
C GLU A 60 10.61 -11.33 12.58
N LEU A 61 9.72 -11.37 11.58
CA LEU A 61 9.89 -12.03 10.29
C LEU A 61 11.21 -11.69 9.56
N PRO A 62 11.68 -10.43 9.50
CA PRO A 62 12.97 -10.09 8.89
C PRO A 62 14.14 -10.80 9.58
N ASN A 63 14.10 -10.90 10.91
CA ASN A 63 15.13 -11.59 11.69
C ASN A 63 15.04 -13.11 11.47
N THR A 64 13.84 -13.68 11.42
CA THR A 64 13.63 -15.10 11.09
C THR A 64 14.13 -15.43 9.69
N ILE A 65 13.85 -14.58 8.69
CA ILE A 65 14.32 -14.74 7.32
C ILE A 65 15.85 -14.61 7.24
N SER A 66 16.43 -13.64 7.95
CA SER A 66 17.88 -13.46 8.01
C SER A 66 18.58 -14.70 8.58
N ASN A 67 18.06 -15.27 9.68
CA ASN A 67 18.59 -16.51 10.26
C ASN A 67 18.40 -17.74 9.36
N LEU A 68 17.34 -17.79 8.55
CA LEU A 68 17.08 -18.90 7.63
C LEU A 68 17.96 -18.83 6.36
N LEU A 69 18.25 -17.62 5.86
CA LEU A 69 19.04 -17.40 4.64
C LEU A 69 20.54 -17.29 4.90
N LEU A 70 20.94 -16.78 6.07
CA LEU A 70 22.32 -16.70 6.53
C LEU A 70 22.44 -17.38 7.91
N PRO A 71 22.27 -18.71 7.98
CA PRO A 71 22.60 -19.43 9.20
C PRO A 71 24.13 -19.37 9.37
N SER A 72 24.61 -18.51 10.26
CA SER A 72 26.00 -18.50 10.72
C SER A 72 26.29 -19.71 11.59
#